data_AF-A0A7V5GBJ2-F1
#
_entry.id   AF-A0A7V5GBJ2-F1
#
_cell.length_a   1.000
_cell.length_b   1.000
_cell.length_c   1.000
_cell.angle_alpha   90.00
_cell.angle_beta   90.00
_cell.angle_gamma   90.00
#
_symmetry.space_group_name_H-M   'P 1'
#
loop_
_entity.id
_entity.type
_entity.pdbx_description
1 polymer ?
#
loop_
_entity_poly.entity_id
_entity_poly.type
_entity_poly.pdbx_seq_one_letter_code
_entity_poly.pdbx_strand_id
1 'polypeptide(L)'
;MINTDEKLSFYSLKTFLLIAIILQLFRFITLYFQLQTSDLYVDEVYYWGWAQHFELGYYSKPPVLSWLIMLTTTIFGESEWAIKMGAILVYPLTATLIYLITDLLFKDKKIAFY
;
A
#
# COMPACT_ATOMS: atom_id res chain seq x y z
N MET A 1 35.22 -3.41 -12.06
CA MET A 1 34.24 -4.52 -12.05
C MET A 1 33.61 -4.53 -10.67
N ILE A 2 32.30 -4.25 -10.56
CA ILE A 2 31.58 -4.31 -9.27
C ILE A 2 31.60 -5.76 -8.79
N ASN A 3 31.98 -5.99 -7.53
CA ASN A 3 32.14 -7.32 -6.96
C ASN A 3 30.77 -8.05 -6.92
N THR A 4 30.75 -9.36 -7.22
CA THR A 4 29.53 -10.17 -7.25
C THR A 4 28.80 -10.16 -5.91
N ASP A 5 29.56 -10.05 -4.81
CA ASP A 5 29.05 -9.94 -3.45
C ASP A 5 28.31 -8.60 -3.21
N GLU A 6 28.78 -7.49 -3.78
CA GLU A 6 28.10 -6.19 -3.68
C GLU A 6 26.75 -6.22 -4.40
N LYS A 7 26.69 -6.88 -5.56
CA LYS A 7 25.43 -7.07 -6.31
C LYS A 7 24.42 -7.89 -5.52
N LEU A 8 24.84 -8.99 -4.90
CA LEU A 8 23.97 -9.80 -4.05
C LEU A 8 23.49 -9.02 -2.81
N SER A 9 24.31 -8.12 -2.28
CA SER A 9 23.92 -7.20 -1.20
C SER A 9 22.82 -6.23 -1.64
N PHE A 10 22.89 -5.72 -2.88
CA PHE A 10 21.89 -4.81 -3.43
C PHE A 10 20.51 -5.46 -3.52
N TYR A 11 20.40 -6.73 -3.93
CA TYR A 11 19.12 -7.44 -4.05
C TYR A 11 18.53 -7.91 -2.70
N SER A 12 19.15 -7.55 -1.57
CA SER A 12 18.69 -7.96 -0.25
C SER A 12 17.34 -7.35 0.14
N LEU A 13 16.62 -8.04 1.04
CA LEU A 13 15.37 -7.57 1.62
C LEU A 13 15.52 -6.17 2.26
N LYS A 14 16.69 -5.86 2.86
CA LYS A 14 16.94 -4.55 3.47
C LYS A 14 16.90 -3.43 2.42
N THR A 15 17.58 -3.63 1.29
CA THR A 15 17.58 -2.66 0.18
C THR A 15 16.19 -2.54 -0.42
N PHE A 16 15.49 -3.66 -0.63
CA PHE A 16 14.11 -3.66 -1.11
C PHE A 16 13.19 -2.84 -0.20
N LEU A 17 13.24 -3.08 1.12
CA LEU A 17 12.46 -2.34 2.11
C LEU A 17 12.82 -0.86 2.14
N LEU A 18 14.10 -0.52 2.00
CA LEU A 18 14.54 0.88 1.92
C LEU A 18 13.90 1.58 0.71
N ILE A 19 13.93 0.94 -0.47
CA ILE A 19 13.30 1.47 -1.68
C ILE A 19 11.77 1.59 -1.49
N ALA A 20 11.13 0.57 -0.93
CA ALA A 20 9.71 0.59 -0.64
C ALA A 20 9.34 1.74 0.32
N ILE A 21 10.13 1.99 1.36
CA ILE A 21 9.95 3.11 2.28
C ILE A 21 10.11 4.45 1.56
N ILE A 22 11.12 4.62 0.71
CA ILE A 22 11.32 5.86 -0.05
C ILE A 22 10.12 6.13 -0.97
N LEU A 23 9.65 5.11 -1.69
CA LEU A 23 8.45 5.22 -2.53
C LEU A 23 7.19 5.51 -1.70
N GLN A 24 7.12 4.94 -0.50
CA GLN A 24 6.00 5.16 0.41
C GLN A 24 5.98 6.60 0.95
N LEU A 25 7.13 7.15 1.30
CA LEU A 25 7.28 8.56 1.68
C LEU A 25 6.90 9.48 0.52
N PHE A 26 7.36 9.17 -0.69
CA PHE A 26 6.96 9.91 -1.89
C PHE A 26 5.43 9.91 -2.08
N ARG A 27 4.76 8.76 -1.91
CA ARG A 27 3.29 8.65 -1.99
C ARG A 27 2.57 9.50 -0.93
N PHE A 28 3.09 9.54 0.30
CA PHE A 28 2.53 10.39 1.34
C PHE A 28 2.68 11.88 1.01
N ILE A 29 3.82 12.28 0.46
CA ILE A 29 4.03 13.66 -0.01
C ILE A 29 3.04 14.01 -1.12
N THR A 30 2.86 13.13 -2.12
CA THR A 30 1.89 13.37 -3.19
C THR A 30 0.46 13.44 -2.68
N LEU A 31 0.09 12.59 -1.72
CA LEU A 31 -1.22 12.64 -1.08
C LEU A 31 -1.43 13.98 -0.37
N TYR A 32 -0.44 14.45 0.39
CA TYR A 32 -0.51 15.72 1.09
C TYR A 32 -0.83 16.89 0.15
N PHE A 33 -0.16 16.96 -1.01
CA PHE A 33 -0.44 17.99 -2.01
C PHE A 33 -1.81 17.82 -2.67
N GLN A 34 -2.21 16.58 -2.97
CA GLN A 34 -3.51 16.29 -3.59
C GLN A 34 -4.69 16.75 -2.71
N LEU A 35 -4.59 16.55 -1.39
CA LEU A 35 -5.61 16.97 -0.42
C LEU A 35 -5.83 18.49 -0.36
N GLN A 36 -4.92 19.30 -0.90
CA GLN A 36 -5.07 20.76 -0.97
C GLN A 36 -5.82 21.21 -2.22
N THR A 37 -5.89 20.36 -3.25
CA THR A 37 -6.35 20.73 -4.60
C THR A 37 -7.57 19.97 -5.06
N SER A 38 -7.92 18.85 -4.41
CA SER A 38 -8.95 17.94 -4.88
C SER A 38 -9.61 17.23 -3.72
N ASP A 39 -10.95 17.20 -3.77
CA ASP A 39 -11.77 16.41 -2.85
C ASP A 39 -11.72 14.92 -3.21
N LEU A 40 -12.46 14.11 -2.47
CA LEU A 40 -12.68 12.70 -2.76
C LEU A 40 -13.25 12.48 -4.17
N TYR A 41 -12.70 11.50 -4.87
CA TYR A 41 -13.29 11.01 -6.12
C TYR A 41 -14.61 10.29 -5.84
N VAL A 42 -15.47 10.26 -6.86
CA VAL A 42 -16.80 9.62 -6.78
C VAL A 42 -16.71 8.19 -6.21
N ASP A 43 -15.77 7.38 -6.68
CA ASP A 43 -15.58 6.01 -6.17
C ASP A 43 -15.20 5.98 -4.69
N GLU A 44 -14.37 6.91 -4.23
CA GLU A 44 -13.94 6.99 -2.82
C GLU A 44 -15.11 7.37 -1.91
N VAL A 45 -15.96 8.30 -2.35
CA VAL A 45 -17.20 8.66 -1.64
C VAL A 45 -18.14 7.46 -1.55
N TYR A 46 -18.29 6.68 -2.63
CA TYR A 46 -19.10 5.45 -2.60
C TYR A 46 -18.59 4.43 -1.58
N TYR A 47 -17.29 4.12 -1.59
CA TYR A 47 -16.72 3.15 -0.65
C TYR A 47 -16.73 3.66 0.78
N TRP A 48 -16.54 4.97 0.99
CA TRP A 48 -16.67 5.60 2.30
C TRP A 48 -18.10 5.54 2.84
N GLY A 49 -19.11 5.77 1.98
CA GLY A 49 -20.52 5.60 2.34
C GLY A 49 -20.83 4.17 2.80
N TRP A 50 -20.29 3.17 2.10
CA TRP A 50 -20.37 1.77 2.51
C TRP A 50 -19.60 1.48 3.80
N ALA A 51 -18.46 2.14 4.02
CA ALA A 51 -17.65 1.97 5.23
C ALA A 51 -18.37 2.40 6.52
N GLN A 52 -19.44 3.21 6.42
CA GLN A 52 -20.26 3.60 7.56
C GLN A 52 -21.03 2.43 8.19
N HIS A 53 -21.22 1.34 7.45
CA HIS A 53 -21.94 0.16 7.90
C HIS A 53 -21.13 -1.10 7.60
N PHE A 54 -20.79 -1.87 8.64
CA PHE A 54 -20.08 -3.13 8.44
C PHE A 54 -20.99 -4.17 7.80
N GLU A 55 -20.72 -4.52 6.54
CA GLU A 55 -21.43 -5.56 5.80
C GLU A 55 -20.42 -6.55 5.19
N LEU A 56 -20.85 -7.80 4.99
CA LEU A 56 -20.04 -8.85 4.36
C LEU A 56 -20.04 -8.76 2.82
N GLY A 57 -20.86 -7.90 2.25
CA GLY A 57 -20.92 -7.64 0.82
C GLY A 57 -21.85 -6.47 0.55
N TYR A 58 -21.36 -5.48 -0.19
CA TYR A 58 -22.14 -4.30 -0.55
C TYR A 58 -22.80 -4.51 -1.90
N TYR A 59 -23.72 -3.60 -2.24
CA TYR A 59 -24.61 -3.69 -3.41
C TYR A 59 -23.96 -4.22 -4.70
N SER A 60 -22.72 -3.80 -5.01
CA SER A 60 -22.03 -4.22 -6.23
C SER A 60 -20.60 -4.70 -6.05
N LYS A 61 -20.03 -4.68 -4.83
CA LYS A 61 -18.60 -4.94 -4.61
C LYS A 61 -18.31 -5.70 -3.30
N PRO A 62 -17.22 -6.50 -3.25
CA PRO A 62 -16.75 -7.12 -2.03
C PRO A 62 -16.36 -6.10 -0.95
N PRO A 63 -16.35 -6.50 0.33
CA PRO A 63 -16.32 -5.53 1.42
C PRO A 63 -14.92 -5.03 1.78
N VAL A 64 -13.87 -5.67 1.27
CA VAL A 64 -12.49 -5.46 1.71
C VAL A 64 -12.07 -3.99 1.69
N LEU A 65 -12.42 -3.24 0.64
CA LEU A 65 -12.03 -1.83 0.54
C LEU A 65 -12.78 -0.95 1.54
N SER A 66 -14.08 -1.16 1.71
CA SER A 66 -14.88 -0.42 2.70
C SER A 66 -14.49 -0.77 4.14
N TRP A 67 -14.14 -2.03 4.42
CA TRP A 67 -13.56 -2.41 5.71
C TRP A 67 -12.23 -1.74 5.97
N LEU A 68 -11.39 -1.63 4.93
CA LEU A 68 -10.11 -0.96 5.05
C LEU A 68 -10.29 0.54 5.35
N ILE A 69 -11.23 1.21 4.67
CA ILE A 69 -11.61 2.61 4.94
C ILE A 69 -12.17 2.73 6.36
N MET A 70 -13.10 1.85 6.75
CA MET A 70 -13.67 1.85 8.10
C MET A 70 -12.59 1.71 9.17
N LEU A 71 -11.62 0.82 8.97
CA LEU A 71 -10.49 0.63 9.89
C LEU A 71 -9.65 1.91 10.00
N THR A 72 -9.33 2.55 8.88
CA THR A 72 -8.48 3.75 8.91
C THR A 72 -9.23 4.96 9.48
N THR A 73 -10.50 5.19 9.14
CA THR A 73 -11.28 6.29 9.73
C THR A 73 -11.60 6.06 11.20
N THR A 74 -11.72 4.81 11.64
CA THR A 74 -11.88 4.48 13.08
C THR A 74 -10.63 4.83 13.88
N ILE A 75 -9.43 4.56 13.35
CA ILE A 75 -8.16 4.81 14.06
C ILE A 75 -7.79 6.29 14.02
N PHE A 76 -8.00 6.95 12.89
CA PHE A 76 -7.45 8.29 12.62
C PHE A 76 -8.49 9.41 12.54
N GLY A 77 -9.78 9.07 12.68
CA GLY A 77 -10.91 9.99 12.56
C GLY A 77 -11.42 10.13 11.12
N GLU A 78 -12.62 10.70 11.00
CA GLU A 78 -13.30 10.95 9.72
C GLU A 78 -12.62 12.11 8.98
N SER A 79 -11.75 11.76 8.04
CA SER A 79 -10.98 12.70 7.23
C SER A 79 -10.57 12.08 5.90
N GLU A 80 -10.40 12.90 4.86
CA GLU A 80 -10.07 12.41 3.51
C GLU A 80 -8.75 11.65 3.44
N TRP A 81 -7.76 12.10 4.23
CA TRP A 81 -6.48 11.43 4.29
C TRP A 81 -6.60 10.04 4.92
N ALA A 82 -7.45 9.87 5.95
CA ALA A 82 -7.70 8.58 6.57
C ALA A 82 -8.40 7.63 5.59
N ILE A 83 -9.35 8.12 4.79
CA ILE A 83 -10.03 7.34 3.74
C ILE A 83 -9.02 6.81 2.71
N LYS A 84 -8.08 7.65 2.27
CA LYS A 84 -7.07 7.29 1.26
C LYS A 84 -5.91 6.45 1.80
N MET A 85 -5.59 6.59 3.09
CA MET A 85 -4.38 6.01 3.69
C MET A 85 -4.34 4.48 3.59
N GLY A 86 -5.48 3.80 3.79
CA GLY A 86 -5.55 2.35 3.73
C GLY A 86 -5.07 1.81 2.38
N ALA A 87 -5.56 2.37 1.29
CA ALA A 87 -5.15 2.00 -0.07
C ALA A 87 -3.64 2.19 -0.28
N ILE A 88 -3.07 3.27 0.26
CA ILE A 88 -1.65 3.55 0.12
C ILE A 88 -0.78 2.51 0.86
N LEU A 89 -1.16 2.10 2.07
CA LEU A 89 -0.38 1.16 2.89
C LEU A 89 -0.38 -0.28 2.35
N VAL A 90 -1.38 -0.66 1.56
CA VAL A 90 -1.47 -2.01 0.96
C VAL A 90 -0.41 -2.22 -0.12
N TYR A 91 0.07 -1.17 -0.79
CA TYR A 91 1.10 -1.30 -1.83
C TYR A 91 2.43 -1.89 -1.32
N PRO A 92 3.11 -1.28 -0.33
CA PRO A 92 4.38 -1.83 0.16
C PRO A 92 4.18 -3.20 0.80
N LEU A 93 3.06 -3.45 1.48
CA LEU A 93 2.75 -4.75 2.06
C LEU A 93 2.69 -5.84 0.96
N THR A 94 1.93 -5.59 -0.10
CA THR A 94 1.78 -6.54 -1.21
C THR A 94 3.11 -6.77 -1.92
N ALA A 95 3.88 -5.71 -2.16
CA ALA A 95 5.20 -5.81 -2.79
C ALA A 95 6.18 -6.63 -1.95
N THR A 96 6.21 -6.42 -0.62
CA THR A 96 7.04 -7.22 0.29
C THR A 96 6.59 -8.68 0.33
N LEU A 97 5.28 -8.96 0.35
CA LEU A 97 4.78 -10.34 0.30
C LEU A 97 5.22 -11.04 -0.98
N ILE A 98 5.14 -10.37 -2.13
CA ILE A 98 5.62 -10.91 -3.41
C ILE A 98 7.12 -11.21 -3.34
N TYR A 99 7.94 -10.28 -2.85
CA TYR A 99 9.38 -10.50 -2.67
C TYR A 99 9.64 -11.76 -1.83
N LEU A 100 8.98 -11.88 -0.67
CA LEU A 100 9.17 -13.00 0.24
C LEU A 100 8.74 -14.33 -0.35
N ILE A 101 7.62 -14.36 -1.07
CA ILE A 101 7.13 -15.57 -1.75
C ILE A 101 8.10 -15.98 -2.86
N THR A 102 8.61 -15.03 -3.64
CA THR A 102 9.56 -15.31 -4.71
C THR A 102 10.90 -15.80 -4.17
N ASP A 103 11.42 -15.20 -3.09
CA ASP A 103 12.65 -15.67 -2.42
C ASP A 103 12.44 -17.08 -1.83
N LEU A 104 11.26 -17.37 -1.28
CA LEU A 104 10.91 -18.69 -0.78
C LEU A 104 10.88 -19.76 -1.89
N LEU A 105 10.30 -19.44 -3.04
CA LEU A 105 10.13 -20.39 -4.15
C LEU A 105 11.42 -20.63 -4.95
N PHE A 106 12.17 -19.56 -5.25
CA PHE A 106 13.32 -19.63 -6.13
C PHE A 106 14.66 -19.62 -5.40
N LYS A 107 14.69 -19.21 -4.12
CA LYS A 107 15.91 -19.06 -3.32
C LYS A 107 16.96 -18.16 -3.99
N ASP A 108 16.48 -17.20 -4.78
CA ASP A 108 17.29 -16.23 -5.50
C ASP A 108 16.75 -14.83 -5.25
N LYS A 109 17.49 -14.07 -4.45
CA LYS A 109 17.16 -12.69 -4.08
C LYS A 109 17.11 -11.75 -5.29
N LYS A 110 17.85 -12.05 -6.35
CA LYS A 110 17.80 -11.25 -7.58
C LYS A 110 16.44 -11.42 -8.24
N ILE A 111 15.95 -12.65 -8.38
CA ILE A 111 14.62 -12.92 -8.94
C ILE A 111 13.53 -12.32 -8.03
N ALA A 112 13.68 -12.42 -6.71
CA ALA A 112 12.74 -11.82 -5.76
C ALA A 112 12.65 -10.29 -5.84
N PHE A 113 13.75 -9.64 -6.22
CA PHE A 113 13.83 -8.18 -6.28
C PHE A 113 13.25 -7.57 -7.57
N TYR A 114 13.25 -8.31 -8.69
CA TYR A 114 12.69 -7.86 -9.97
C TYR A 114 11.19 -8.11 -10.04
#